data_AF-A0A2N1UAZ7-F1
#
_entry.id   AF-A0A2N1UAZ7-F1
#
_cell.length_a   1.000
_cell.length_b   1.000
_cell.length_c   1.000
_cell.angle_alpha   90.00
_cell.angle_beta   90.00
_cell.angle_gamma   90.00
#
_symmetry.space_group_name_H-M   'P 1'
#
loop_
_entity.id
_entity.type
_entity.pdbx_description
1 polymer ?
#
loop_
_entity_poly.entity_id
_entity_poly.type
_entity_poly.pdbx_seq_one_letter_code
_entity_poly.pdbx_strand_id
1 'polypeptide(L)'
;MKLRCLLISLLLLGALCPQVEAKLCIGCSAELPDNATFCAGCMTPQPKAVQLAAPQTGQGNQREQLMQLFSFIDEYEGYFHDLKYLNVLGKMPEVKTKFANAAGIYRQMEPRLPEELRILSQIYAAKYQLFEGMTGVMKNLRIDSGFKAAIIKSSMLVMALYNQVIDHFRQDRHFGPSEIDMLKAQVSNIPRRTQKYYITSKYLKLGDTKVPTGQQVMVLEVLGKSAHVMLMGPSMDNNPVEGQVSLRDLEKRTSWKKENINFYTR
;
A
#
# COMPACT_ATOMS: atom_id res chain seq x y z
N MET A 1 16.10 48.52 18.93
CA MET A 1 16.88 47.64 18.01
C MET A 1 16.78 46.15 18.34
N LYS A 2 16.80 45.72 19.62
CA LYS A 2 16.78 44.29 20.00
C LYS A 2 15.55 43.49 19.49
N LEU A 3 14.35 44.08 19.45
CA LEU A 3 13.14 43.38 18.99
C LEU A 3 13.10 43.14 17.47
N ARG A 4 13.67 44.06 16.68
CA ARG A 4 13.74 43.94 15.21
C ARG A 4 14.75 42.86 14.79
N CYS A 5 15.89 42.75 15.48
CA CYS A 5 16.84 41.65 15.24
C CYS A 5 16.24 40.29 15.62
N LEU A 6 15.46 40.19 16.70
CA LEU A 6 14.84 38.93 17.13
C LEU A 6 13.79 38.43 16.13
N LEU A 7 12.95 39.34 15.60
CA LEU A 7 11.97 39.03 14.55
C LEU A 7 12.62 38.58 13.23
N ILE A 8 13.71 39.25 12.82
CA ILE A 8 14.46 38.89 11.60
C ILE A 8 15.14 37.53 11.79
N SER A 9 15.63 37.22 13.00
CA SER A 9 16.21 35.91 13.35
C SER A 9 15.18 34.79 13.29
N LEU A 10 13.96 35.01 13.80
CA LEU A 10 12.85 34.05 13.74
C LEU A 10 12.33 33.82 12.32
N LEU A 11 12.26 34.87 11.50
CA LEU A 11 11.90 34.77 10.07
C LEU A 11 12.98 34.04 9.25
N LEU A 12 14.26 34.24 9.56
CA LEU A 12 15.37 33.51 8.94
C LEU A 12 15.44 32.04 9.40
N LEU A 13 15.11 31.74 10.66
CA LEU A 13 14.98 30.34 11.12
C LEU A 13 13.80 29.62 10.46
N GLY A 14 12.67 30.30 10.24
CA GLY A 14 11.52 29.73 9.52
C GLY A 14 11.79 29.43 8.05
N ALA A 15 12.72 30.16 7.41
CA ALA A 15 13.12 29.96 6.01
C ALA A 15 14.21 28.88 5.83
N LEU A 16 14.89 28.47 6.91
CA LEU A 16 15.94 27.45 6.90
C LEU A 16 15.43 26.04 7.27
N CYS A 17 14.20 25.92 7.76
CA CYS A 17 13.54 24.64 7.89
C CYS A 17 12.95 24.26 6.52
N PRO A 18 13.42 23.18 5.85
CA PRO A 18 12.66 22.62 4.75
C PRO A 18 11.27 22.31 5.29
N GLN A 19 10.25 22.96 4.73
CA GLN A 19 8.86 22.61 4.98
C GLN A 19 8.70 21.20 4.41
N VAL A 20 8.87 20.18 5.24
CA VAL A 20 8.48 18.82 4.91
C VAL A 20 6.95 18.85 4.96
N GLU A 21 6.33 19.36 3.90
CA GLU A 21 4.89 19.32 3.75
C GLU A 21 4.50 17.86 3.58
N ALA A 22 4.06 17.23 4.68
CA ALA A 22 3.54 15.87 4.63
C ALA A 22 2.37 15.83 3.64
N LYS A 23 2.48 15.03 2.58
CA LYS A 23 1.38 14.82 1.64
C LYS A 23 0.16 14.33 2.41
N LEU A 24 -0.96 15.05 2.33
CA LEU A 24 -2.22 14.61 2.93
C LEU A 24 -3.08 13.89 1.90
N CYS A 25 -3.75 12.83 2.34
CA CYS A 25 -4.70 12.10 1.52
C CYS A 25 -5.87 13.00 1.09
N ILE A 26 -6.11 13.13 -0.21
CA ILE A 26 -7.24 13.93 -0.73
C ILE A 26 -8.62 13.40 -0.33
N GLY A 27 -8.71 12.14 0.10
CA GLY A 27 -9.97 11.49 0.49
C GLY A 27 -10.25 11.54 1.99
N CYS A 28 -9.24 11.36 2.84
CA CYS A 28 -9.42 11.24 4.29
C CYS A 28 -8.50 12.13 5.13
N SER A 29 -7.68 12.99 4.50
CA SER A 29 -6.71 13.90 5.15
C SER A 29 -5.67 13.21 6.05
N ALA A 30 -5.53 11.89 5.98
CA ALA A 30 -4.43 11.20 6.64
C ALA A 30 -3.09 11.57 6.00
N GLU A 31 -2.04 11.70 6.80
CA GLU A 31 -0.67 11.83 6.30
C GLU A 31 -0.30 10.60 5.47
N LEU A 32 0.33 10.87 4.33
CA LEU A 32 0.78 9.91 3.36
C LEU A 32 2.26 10.16 3.03
N PRO A 33 2.98 9.09 2.68
CA PRO A 33 4.26 9.26 1.99
C PRO A 33 4.08 10.01 0.68
N ASP A 34 5.08 10.81 0.29
CA ASP A 34 5.02 11.70 -0.89
C ASP A 34 4.69 10.95 -2.19
N ASN A 35 5.20 9.74 -2.32
CA ASN A 35 5.03 8.82 -3.45
C ASN A 35 3.84 7.87 -3.31
N ALA A 36 3.04 7.97 -2.26
CA ALA A 36 1.85 7.14 -2.14
C ALA A 36 0.95 7.37 -3.36
N THR A 37 0.73 6.30 -4.15
CA THR A 37 -0.22 6.30 -5.27
C THR A 37 -1.65 6.03 -4.77
N PHE A 38 -1.79 5.44 -3.59
CA PHE A 38 -3.05 5.13 -2.93
C PHE A 38 -2.95 5.39 -1.43
N CYS A 39 -4.04 5.84 -0.82
CA CYS A 39 -4.11 5.96 0.63
C CYS A 39 -4.33 4.60 1.30
N ALA A 40 -3.49 4.22 2.26
CA ALA A 40 -3.65 2.96 3.02
C ALA A 40 -4.86 2.95 3.99
N GLY A 41 -5.55 4.09 4.19
CA GLY A 41 -6.81 4.19 4.93
C GLY A 41 -8.02 4.07 4.02
N CYS A 42 -8.26 5.10 3.21
CA CYS A 42 -9.48 5.20 2.40
C CYS A 42 -9.35 4.63 0.99
N MET A 43 -8.17 4.15 0.57
CA MET A 43 -7.90 3.61 -0.77
C MET A 43 -8.05 4.60 -1.92
N THR A 44 -8.27 5.88 -1.62
CA THR A 44 -8.39 6.91 -2.66
C THR A 44 -7.08 6.99 -3.45
N PRO A 45 -7.12 6.90 -4.79
CA PRO A 45 -5.96 7.14 -5.63
C PRO A 45 -5.45 8.57 -5.38
N GLN A 46 -4.13 8.72 -5.24
CA GLN A 46 -3.48 10.00 -4.98
C GLN A 46 -2.77 10.52 -6.23
N PRO A 47 -2.78 11.85 -6.47
CA PRO A 47 -2.09 12.42 -7.62
C PRO A 47 -0.66 11.90 -7.71
N LYS A 48 -0.25 11.51 -8.92
CA LYS A 48 1.12 11.04 -9.18
C LYS A 48 2.08 12.13 -8.72
N ALA A 49 2.94 11.81 -7.76
CA ALA A 49 4.08 12.66 -7.48
C ALA A 49 4.89 12.74 -8.77
N VAL A 50 5.12 13.95 -9.27
CA VAL A 50 6.08 14.17 -10.36
C VAL A 50 7.42 13.69 -9.81
N GLN A 51 7.93 12.61 -10.38
CA GLN A 51 9.29 12.15 -10.08
C GLN A 51 10.22 13.28 -10.50
N LEU A 52 10.66 14.10 -9.55
CA LEU A 52 11.87 14.89 -9.72
C LEU A 52 12.99 13.85 -9.87
N ALA A 53 13.52 13.73 -11.08
CA ALA A 53 14.62 12.83 -11.37
C ALA A 53 15.71 13.03 -10.31
N ALA A 54 16.08 11.95 -9.63
CA ALA A 54 17.20 12.00 -8.70
C ALA A 54 18.45 12.47 -9.47
N PRO A 55 19.28 13.36 -8.90
CA PRO A 55 20.52 13.75 -9.54
C PRO A 55 21.38 12.50 -9.72
N GLN A 56 21.75 12.19 -10.95
CA GLN A 56 22.72 11.12 -11.23
C GLN A 56 24.11 11.60 -10.80
N THR A 57 24.56 11.17 -9.63
CA THR A 57 25.95 11.37 -9.19
C THR A 57 26.53 10.08 -8.63
N GLY A 58 27.54 9.56 -9.35
CA GLY A 58 28.64 8.72 -8.83
C GLY A 58 28.28 7.30 -8.36
N GLN A 59 29.13 6.32 -8.70
CA GLN A 59 29.11 4.91 -8.24
C GLN A 59 27.97 4.56 -7.29
N GLY A 60 26.81 4.19 -7.87
CA GLY A 60 25.56 4.13 -7.15
C GLY A 60 25.62 3.22 -5.94
N ASN A 61 25.16 3.73 -4.80
CA ASN A 61 24.80 2.96 -3.62
C ASN A 61 24.00 1.71 -4.08
N GLN A 62 24.31 0.51 -3.56
CA GLN A 62 23.60 -0.74 -3.91
C GLN A 62 22.09 -0.59 -3.78
N ARG A 63 21.62 0.27 -2.86
CA ARG A 63 20.22 0.63 -2.70
C ARG A 63 19.64 1.29 -3.94
N GLU A 64 20.30 2.33 -4.44
CA GLU A 64 19.87 3.08 -5.62
C GLU A 64 19.86 2.17 -6.85
N GLN A 65 20.89 1.33 -7.00
CA GLN A 65 20.96 0.34 -8.08
C GLN A 65 19.75 -0.62 -8.02
N LEU A 66 19.38 -1.09 -6.83
CA LEU A 66 18.24 -2.00 -6.66
C LEU A 66 16.90 -1.30 -6.93
N MET A 67 16.72 -0.06 -6.46
CA MET A 67 15.52 0.73 -6.74
C MET A 67 15.38 1.04 -8.23
N GLN A 68 16.48 1.41 -8.89
CA GLN A 68 16.50 1.64 -10.34
C GLN A 68 16.21 0.34 -11.12
N LEU A 69 16.73 -0.80 -10.67
CA LEU A 69 16.48 -2.10 -11.28
C LEU A 69 14.98 -2.44 -11.31
N PHE A 70 14.22 -2.03 -10.29
CA PHE A 70 12.79 -2.29 -10.16
C PHE A 70 11.88 -1.06 -10.41
N SER A 71 12.41 0.07 -10.87
CA SER A 71 11.64 1.32 -11.02
C SER A 71 10.41 1.16 -11.93
N PHE A 72 10.49 0.26 -12.91
CA PHE A 72 9.38 -0.06 -13.81
C PHE A 72 8.15 -0.65 -13.09
N ILE A 73 8.32 -1.24 -11.89
CA ILE A 73 7.22 -1.70 -11.04
C ILE A 73 6.46 -0.50 -10.47
N ASP A 74 7.17 0.54 -10.04
CA ASP A 74 6.59 1.77 -9.52
C ASP A 74 5.93 2.60 -10.65
N GLU A 75 6.53 2.63 -11.83
CA GLU A 75 5.89 3.20 -13.02
C GLU A 75 4.60 2.45 -13.39
N TYR A 76 4.62 1.11 -13.33
CA TYR A 76 3.47 0.29 -13.68
C TYR A 76 2.32 0.45 -12.68
N GLU A 77 2.62 0.61 -11.39
CA GLU A 77 1.64 0.97 -10.36
C GLU A 77 0.80 2.19 -10.77
N GLY A 78 1.45 3.19 -11.38
CA GLY A 78 0.79 4.41 -11.83
C GLY A 78 -0.31 4.20 -12.87
N TYR A 79 -0.42 3.04 -13.53
CA TYR A 79 -1.52 2.73 -14.44
C TYR A 79 -2.80 2.27 -13.72
N PHE A 80 -2.70 1.86 -12.45
CA PHE A 80 -3.86 1.52 -11.63
C PHE A 80 -4.59 2.76 -11.09
N HIS A 81 -3.97 3.94 -11.15
CA HIS A 81 -4.53 5.20 -10.65
C HIS A 81 -5.85 5.58 -11.36
N ASP A 82 -5.87 5.50 -12.69
CA ASP A 82 -7.07 5.83 -13.49
C ASP A 82 -8.04 4.65 -13.64
N LEU A 83 -7.70 3.47 -13.10
CA LEU A 83 -8.44 2.20 -13.31
C LEU A 83 -8.80 1.90 -14.78
N LYS A 84 -8.05 2.46 -15.74
CA LYS A 84 -8.23 2.18 -17.17
C LYS A 84 -7.75 0.77 -17.44
N TYR A 85 -8.64 -0.21 -17.23
CA TYR A 85 -8.36 -1.65 -17.30
C TYR A 85 -7.56 -2.04 -18.54
N LEU A 86 -7.92 -1.50 -19.71
CA LEU A 86 -7.23 -1.78 -20.97
C LEU A 86 -5.76 -1.35 -20.96
N ASN A 87 -5.42 -0.24 -20.30
CA ASN A 87 -4.05 0.24 -20.21
C ASN A 87 -3.21 -0.68 -19.32
N VAL A 88 -3.75 -1.10 -18.18
CA VAL A 88 -3.10 -2.07 -17.28
C VAL A 88 -2.85 -3.38 -18.02
N LEU A 89 -3.90 -3.94 -18.64
CA LEU A 89 -3.80 -5.22 -19.36
C LEU A 89 -2.83 -5.17 -20.55
N GLY A 90 -2.81 -4.06 -21.29
CA GLY A 90 -1.94 -3.87 -22.45
C GLY A 90 -0.47 -3.71 -22.07
N LYS A 91 -0.18 -3.14 -20.90
CA LYS A 91 1.20 -2.91 -20.42
C LYS A 91 1.81 -4.10 -19.68
N MET A 92 0.97 -4.99 -19.12
CA MET A 92 1.45 -6.14 -18.35
C MET A 92 2.50 -7.01 -19.08
N PRO A 93 2.39 -7.34 -20.39
CA PRO A 93 3.40 -8.16 -21.07
C PRO A 93 4.82 -7.56 -21.03
N GLU A 94 4.92 -6.24 -21.24
CA GLU A 94 6.19 -5.50 -21.16
C GLU A 94 6.80 -5.59 -19.76
N VAL A 95 5.96 -5.43 -18.73
CA VAL A 95 6.36 -5.54 -17.31
C VAL A 95 6.86 -6.94 -16.97
N LYS A 96 6.21 -8.00 -17.48
CA LYS A 96 6.68 -9.38 -17.28
C LYS A 96 8.09 -9.59 -17.84
N THR A 97 8.35 -9.10 -19.05
CA THR A 97 9.68 -9.19 -19.67
C THR A 97 10.72 -8.41 -18.87
N LYS A 98 10.41 -7.16 -18.48
CA LYS A 98 11.29 -6.34 -17.63
C LYS A 98 11.59 -7.03 -16.30
N PHE A 99 10.59 -7.62 -15.66
CA PHE A 99 10.76 -8.35 -14.40
C PHE A 99 11.62 -9.60 -14.54
N ALA A 100 11.44 -10.40 -15.61
CA ALA A 100 12.29 -11.56 -15.87
C ALA A 100 13.77 -11.17 -16.04
N ASN A 101 14.03 -10.07 -16.76
CA ASN A 101 15.38 -9.53 -16.94
C ASN A 101 15.96 -9.02 -15.60
N ALA A 102 15.18 -8.24 -14.85
CA ALA A 102 15.57 -7.71 -13.55
C ALA A 102 15.89 -8.83 -12.55
N ALA A 103 15.09 -9.91 -12.52
CA ALA A 103 15.33 -11.07 -11.69
C ALA A 103 16.65 -11.78 -12.06
N GLY A 104 17.01 -11.82 -13.36
CA GLY A 104 18.30 -12.35 -13.82
C GLY A 104 19.49 -11.54 -13.28
N ILE A 105 19.39 -10.20 -13.33
CA ILE A 105 20.41 -9.29 -12.80
C ILE A 105 20.49 -9.39 -11.27
N TYR A 106 19.34 -9.39 -10.59
CA TYR A 106 19.25 -9.50 -9.12
C TYR A 106 19.98 -10.74 -8.59
N ARG A 107 19.84 -11.91 -9.23
CA ARG A 107 20.52 -13.15 -8.82
C ARG A 107 22.05 -13.02 -8.78
N GLN A 108 22.62 -12.17 -9.62
CA GLN A 108 24.07 -11.92 -9.63
C GLN A 108 24.51 -11.01 -8.48
N MET A 109 23.62 -10.12 -8.03
CA MET A 109 23.88 -9.14 -6.97
C MET A 109 23.55 -9.70 -5.57
N GLU A 110 22.53 -10.55 -5.46
CA GLU A 110 21.96 -11.06 -4.20
C GLU A 110 22.99 -11.54 -3.17
N PRO A 111 24.06 -12.30 -3.52
CA PRO A 111 25.03 -12.79 -2.53
C PRO A 111 25.80 -11.68 -1.80
N ARG A 112 25.80 -10.47 -2.36
CA ARG A 112 26.54 -9.31 -1.86
C ARG A 112 25.62 -8.23 -1.29
N LEU A 113 24.31 -8.46 -1.30
CA LEU A 113 23.34 -7.51 -0.78
C LEU A 113 23.21 -7.67 0.74
N PRO A 114 23.24 -6.57 1.49
CA PRO A 114 22.91 -6.58 2.90
C PRO A 114 21.42 -6.94 3.10
N GLU A 115 21.07 -7.37 4.30
CA GLU A 115 19.77 -7.98 4.58
C GLU A 115 18.60 -7.03 4.28
N GLU A 116 18.74 -5.75 4.59
CA GLU A 116 17.72 -4.73 4.32
C GLU A 116 17.41 -4.60 2.81
N LEU A 117 18.41 -4.74 1.94
CA LEU A 117 18.20 -4.67 0.50
C LEU A 117 17.57 -5.95 -0.05
N ARG A 118 17.74 -7.08 0.64
CA ARG A 118 16.99 -8.32 0.33
C ARG A 118 15.52 -8.20 0.73
N ILE A 119 15.20 -7.46 1.79
CA ILE A 119 13.81 -7.14 2.14
C ILE A 119 13.19 -6.27 1.03
N LEU A 120 13.90 -5.24 0.56
CA LEU A 120 13.44 -4.37 -0.51
C LEU A 120 13.16 -5.15 -1.81
N SER A 121 14.04 -6.06 -2.22
CA SER A 121 13.82 -6.89 -3.41
C SER A 121 12.63 -7.83 -3.26
N GLN A 122 12.42 -8.42 -2.08
CA GLN A 122 11.25 -9.26 -1.79
C GLN A 122 9.95 -8.47 -1.90
N ILE A 123 9.93 -7.22 -1.45
CA ILE A 123 8.76 -6.33 -1.58
C ILE A 123 8.47 -6.06 -3.07
N TYR A 124 9.47 -5.72 -3.88
CA TYR A 124 9.28 -5.51 -5.31
C TYR A 124 8.77 -6.77 -6.03
N ALA A 125 9.29 -7.94 -5.68
CA ALA A 125 8.79 -9.22 -6.18
C ALA A 125 7.33 -9.45 -5.78
N ALA A 126 6.96 -9.15 -4.53
CA ALA A 126 5.59 -9.26 -4.05
C ALA A 126 4.64 -8.28 -4.76
N LYS A 127 5.05 -7.03 -5.03
CA LYS A 127 4.29 -6.08 -5.86
C LYS A 127 4.05 -6.64 -7.27
N TYR A 128 5.06 -7.21 -7.90
CA TYR A 128 4.90 -7.84 -9.21
C TYR A 128 3.89 -9.02 -9.18
N GLN A 129 3.96 -9.90 -8.17
CA GLN A 129 3.00 -11.00 -8.02
C GLN A 129 1.57 -10.48 -7.80
N LEU A 130 1.42 -9.40 -7.04
CA LEU A 130 0.14 -8.73 -6.84
C LEU A 130 -0.42 -8.21 -8.17
N PHE A 131 0.41 -7.62 -9.03
CA PHE A 131 0.02 -7.18 -10.36
C PHE A 131 -0.42 -8.34 -11.27
N GLU A 132 0.29 -9.46 -11.26
CA GLU A 132 -0.12 -10.66 -11.98
C GLU A 132 -1.52 -11.10 -11.52
N GLY A 133 -1.73 -11.18 -10.20
CA GLY A 133 -3.01 -11.53 -9.60
C GLY A 133 -4.13 -10.59 -10.02
N MET A 134 -3.92 -9.28 -9.90
CA MET A 134 -4.90 -8.27 -10.30
C MET A 134 -5.25 -8.37 -11.78
N THR A 135 -4.26 -8.49 -12.67
CA THR A 135 -4.51 -8.65 -14.11
C THR A 135 -5.24 -9.95 -14.44
N GLY A 136 -4.96 -11.03 -13.72
CA GLY A 136 -5.68 -12.30 -13.83
C GLY A 136 -7.16 -12.16 -13.47
N VAL A 137 -7.46 -11.48 -12.37
CA VAL A 137 -8.84 -11.19 -11.96
C VAL A 137 -9.53 -10.29 -12.98
N MET A 138 -8.86 -9.23 -13.47
CA MET A 138 -9.41 -8.32 -14.48
C MET A 138 -9.85 -9.05 -15.75
N LYS A 139 -9.01 -9.97 -16.25
CA LYS A 139 -9.28 -10.77 -17.45
C LYS A 139 -10.38 -11.83 -17.26
N ASN A 140 -10.64 -12.24 -16.03
CA ASN A 140 -11.60 -13.30 -15.76
C ASN A 140 -13.04 -12.76 -15.85
N LEU A 141 -13.75 -13.12 -16.92
CA LEU A 141 -15.14 -12.71 -17.16
C LEU A 141 -16.16 -13.49 -16.32
N ARG A 142 -15.75 -14.57 -15.65
CA ARG A 142 -16.64 -15.41 -14.83
C ARG A 142 -16.77 -14.92 -13.38
N ILE A 143 -15.89 -14.00 -12.97
CA ILE A 143 -15.93 -13.43 -11.62
C ILE A 143 -16.92 -12.27 -11.62
N ASP A 144 -17.81 -12.28 -10.64
CA ASP A 144 -18.74 -11.17 -10.37
C ASP A 144 -18.00 -9.82 -10.31
N SER A 145 -18.55 -8.79 -10.96
CA SER A 145 -17.91 -7.48 -11.07
C SER A 145 -17.68 -6.82 -9.71
N GLY A 146 -18.62 -6.99 -8.77
CA GLY A 146 -18.49 -6.51 -7.41
C GLY A 146 -17.36 -7.20 -6.66
N PHE A 147 -17.30 -8.53 -6.76
CA PHE A 147 -16.21 -9.30 -6.16
C PHE A 147 -14.85 -8.95 -6.78
N LYS A 148 -14.81 -8.76 -8.10
CA LYS A 148 -13.64 -8.28 -8.83
C LYS A 148 -13.19 -6.91 -8.28
N ALA A 149 -14.11 -5.96 -8.15
CA ALA A 149 -13.80 -4.65 -7.58
C ALA A 149 -13.27 -4.77 -6.13
N ALA A 150 -13.84 -5.64 -5.30
CA ALA A 150 -13.38 -5.88 -3.94
C ALA A 150 -11.95 -6.45 -3.91
N ILE A 151 -11.63 -7.41 -4.80
CA ILE A 151 -10.27 -7.94 -4.92
C ILE A 151 -9.30 -6.83 -5.34
N ILE A 152 -9.63 -6.05 -6.37
CA ILE A 152 -8.77 -4.94 -6.83
C ILE A 152 -8.54 -3.93 -5.71
N LYS A 153 -9.58 -3.53 -4.97
CA LYS A 153 -9.45 -2.62 -3.84
C LYS A 153 -8.59 -3.21 -2.71
N SER A 154 -8.76 -4.49 -2.41
CA SER A 154 -7.90 -5.19 -1.44
C SER A 154 -6.43 -5.21 -1.87
N SER A 155 -6.16 -5.40 -3.16
CA SER A 155 -4.81 -5.35 -3.70
C SER A 155 -4.21 -3.94 -3.64
N MET A 156 -5.02 -2.90 -3.85
CA MET A 156 -4.56 -1.51 -3.67
C MET A 156 -4.14 -1.23 -2.22
N LEU A 157 -4.82 -1.80 -1.22
CA LEU A 157 -4.39 -1.73 0.17
C LEU A 157 -3.02 -2.39 0.37
N VAL A 158 -2.85 -3.63 -0.12
CA VAL A 158 -1.57 -4.35 -0.02
C VAL A 158 -0.43 -3.53 -0.64
N MET A 159 -0.68 -2.94 -1.81
CA MET A 159 0.28 -2.11 -2.51
C MET A 159 0.65 -0.84 -1.73
N ALA A 160 -0.34 -0.16 -1.13
CA ALA A 160 -0.09 0.99 -0.27
C ALA A 160 0.78 0.62 0.94
N LEU A 161 0.53 -0.54 1.56
CA LEU A 161 1.35 -1.04 2.68
C LEU A 161 2.78 -1.37 2.23
N TYR A 162 2.97 -1.96 1.05
CA TYR A 162 4.31 -2.16 0.51
C TYR A 162 5.05 -0.84 0.26
N ASN A 163 4.36 0.17 -0.27
CA ASN A 163 4.96 1.48 -0.51
C ASN A 163 5.42 2.12 0.79
N GLN A 164 4.62 2.06 1.86
CA GLN A 164 5.03 2.55 3.18
C GLN A 164 6.37 1.94 3.64
N VAL A 165 6.59 0.65 3.38
CA VAL A 165 7.87 0.00 3.71
C VAL A 165 8.99 0.47 2.78
N ILE A 166 8.74 0.58 1.47
CA ILE A 166 9.70 1.08 0.48
C ILE A 166 10.16 2.50 0.83
N ASP A 167 9.29 3.32 1.43
CA ASP A 167 9.60 4.72 1.71
C ASP A 167 10.72 4.91 2.73
N HIS A 168 10.90 3.94 3.63
CA HIS A 168 12.06 3.91 4.52
C HIS A 168 13.40 3.82 3.76
N PHE A 169 13.41 3.23 2.56
CA PHE A 169 14.60 3.06 1.72
C PHE A 169 14.88 4.26 0.82
N ARG A 170 13.99 5.26 0.74
CA ARG A 170 14.20 6.45 -0.10
C ARG A 170 15.25 7.40 0.46
N GLN A 171 15.51 7.34 1.76
CA GLN A 171 16.52 8.14 2.42
C GLN A 171 17.86 7.41 2.38
N ASP A 172 18.94 8.12 2.06
CA ASP A 172 20.26 7.52 2.10
C ASP A 172 20.78 7.37 3.54
N ARG A 173 20.40 6.29 4.22
CA ARG A 173 20.78 6.00 5.60
C ARG A 173 21.05 4.52 5.84
N HIS A 174 21.85 4.20 6.85
CA HIS A 174 22.04 2.81 7.28
C HIS A 174 20.93 2.39 8.24
N PHE A 175 20.50 1.13 8.16
CA PHE A 175 19.50 0.57 9.06
C PHE A 175 20.18 -0.17 10.21
N GLY A 176 19.82 0.15 11.44
CA GLY A 176 20.23 -0.62 12.61
C GLY A 176 19.50 -1.97 12.69
N PRO A 177 19.99 -2.94 13.48
CA PRO A 177 19.35 -4.25 13.64
C PRO A 177 17.88 -4.19 14.05
N SER A 178 17.53 -3.30 14.99
CA SER A 178 16.15 -3.11 15.44
C SER A 178 15.22 -2.56 14.34
N GLU A 179 15.75 -1.73 13.45
CA GLU A 179 14.99 -1.20 12.32
C GLU A 179 14.79 -2.27 11.25
N ILE A 180 15.79 -3.12 11.00
CA ILE A 180 15.65 -4.27 10.10
C ILE A 180 14.56 -5.22 10.63
N ASP A 181 14.56 -5.50 11.93
CA ASP A 181 13.51 -6.33 12.55
C ASP A 181 12.13 -5.67 12.47
N MET A 182 12.04 -4.35 12.62
CA MET A 182 10.81 -3.59 12.40
C MET A 182 10.32 -3.72 10.96
N LEU A 183 11.19 -3.58 9.95
CA LEU A 183 10.84 -3.72 8.54
C LEU A 183 10.33 -5.14 8.24
N LYS A 184 10.99 -6.18 8.76
CA LYS A 184 10.53 -7.57 8.64
C LYS A 184 9.16 -7.76 9.28
N ALA A 185 8.94 -7.20 10.47
CA ALA A 185 7.66 -7.24 11.16
C ALA A 185 6.56 -6.55 10.33
N GLN A 186 6.83 -5.37 9.77
CA GLN A 186 5.89 -4.68 8.89
C GLN A 186 5.52 -5.53 7.67
N VAL A 187 6.49 -6.08 6.94
CA VAL A 187 6.24 -6.93 5.77
C VAL A 187 5.45 -8.19 6.13
N SER A 188 5.82 -8.87 7.23
CA SER A 188 5.13 -10.08 7.69
C SER A 188 3.71 -9.82 8.22
N ASN A 189 3.40 -8.59 8.62
CA ASN A 189 2.07 -8.16 9.03
C ASN A 189 1.12 -7.88 7.85
N ILE A 190 1.64 -7.62 6.64
CA ILE A 190 0.80 -7.30 5.47
C ILE A 190 -0.21 -8.41 5.15
N PRO A 191 0.14 -9.71 5.11
CA PRO A 191 -0.86 -10.77 4.94
C PRO A 191 -1.92 -10.83 6.07
N ARG A 192 -1.55 -10.44 7.30
CA ARG A 192 -2.47 -10.37 8.45
C ARG A 192 -3.43 -9.19 8.32
N ARG A 193 -2.97 -8.05 7.80
CA ARG A 193 -3.80 -6.87 7.48
C ARG A 193 -4.91 -7.18 6.49
N THR A 194 -4.66 -8.08 5.55
CA THR A 194 -5.61 -8.43 4.49
C THR A 194 -6.26 -9.80 4.68
N GLN A 195 -6.25 -10.29 5.92
CA GLN A 195 -6.90 -11.54 6.27
C GLN A 195 -8.42 -11.43 6.10
N LYS A 196 -9.02 -12.51 5.62
CA LYS A 196 -10.47 -12.64 5.48
C LYS A 196 -11.06 -13.29 6.73
N TYR A 197 -12.20 -12.78 7.17
CA TYR A 197 -12.93 -13.24 8.34
C TYR A 197 -14.32 -13.70 7.93
N TYR A 198 -14.78 -14.82 8.49
CA TYR A 198 -16.10 -15.36 8.19
C TYR A 198 -17.16 -14.67 9.04
N ILE A 199 -18.32 -14.39 8.46
CA ILE A 199 -19.51 -13.98 9.21
C ILE A 199 -20.09 -15.21 9.90
N THR A 200 -20.11 -15.20 11.23
CA THR A 200 -20.56 -16.32 12.08
C THR A 200 -21.98 -16.13 12.60
N SER A 201 -22.47 -14.89 12.64
CA SER A 201 -23.87 -14.59 13.00
C SER A 201 -24.80 -14.63 11.79
N LYS A 202 -26.12 -14.57 12.00
CA LYS A 202 -27.16 -14.57 10.93
C LYS A 202 -26.86 -13.58 9.79
N TYR A 203 -26.37 -12.38 10.14
CA TYR A 203 -25.91 -11.40 9.16
C TYR A 203 -24.98 -10.36 9.81
N LEU A 204 -24.15 -9.74 8.98
CA LEU A 204 -23.44 -8.49 9.26
C LEU A 204 -24.04 -7.37 8.41
N LYS A 205 -24.32 -6.21 9.00
CA LYS A 205 -24.78 -5.03 8.25
C LYS A 205 -23.56 -4.26 7.77
N LEU A 206 -23.43 -4.09 6.45
CA LEU A 206 -22.41 -3.26 5.80
C LEU A 206 -23.12 -2.17 4.99
N GLY A 207 -23.05 -0.92 5.47
CA GLY A 207 -23.85 0.16 4.90
C GLY A 207 -25.34 -0.17 5.03
N ASP A 208 -26.07 -0.15 3.92
CA ASP A 208 -27.48 -0.53 3.88
C ASP A 208 -27.72 -2.02 3.60
N THR A 209 -26.66 -2.78 3.32
CA THR A 209 -26.72 -4.18 2.91
C THR A 209 -26.57 -5.12 4.10
N LYS A 210 -27.43 -6.15 4.18
CA LYS A 210 -27.29 -7.25 5.14
C LYS A 210 -26.58 -8.43 4.47
N VAL A 211 -25.33 -8.64 4.85
CA VAL A 211 -24.51 -9.75 4.34
C VAL A 211 -24.76 -11.00 5.19
N PRO A 212 -25.15 -12.14 4.58
CA PRO A 212 -25.52 -13.34 5.33
C PRO A 212 -24.32 -14.08 5.94
N THR A 213 -24.62 -15.00 6.86
CA THR A 213 -23.67 -15.95 7.46
C THR A 213 -22.86 -16.72 6.40
N GLY A 214 -21.63 -17.09 6.74
CA GLY A 214 -20.75 -17.90 5.90
C GLY A 214 -19.99 -17.11 4.82
N GLN A 215 -20.43 -15.89 4.51
CA GLN A 215 -19.68 -14.98 3.65
C GLN A 215 -18.40 -14.49 4.35
N GLN A 216 -17.43 -14.08 3.54
CA GLN A 216 -16.16 -13.55 4.01
C GLN A 216 -16.13 -12.04 3.93
N VAL A 217 -15.56 -11.39 4.94
CA VAL A 217 -15.30 -9.96 4.98
C VAL A 217 -13.83 -9.70 5.23
N MET A 218 -13.33 -8.55 4.80
CA MET A 218 -12.00 -8.05 5.12
C MET A 218 -12.14 -6.72 5.83
N VAL A 219 -11.30 -6.49 6.84
CA VAL A 219 -11.22 -5.20 7.51
C VAL A 219 -10.21 -4.34 6.76
N LEU A 220 -10.63 -3.18 6.27
CA LEU A 220 -9.77 -2.24 5.55
C LEU A 220 -8.98 -1.37 6.53
N GLU A 221 -9.67 -0.84 7.54
CA GLU A 221 -9.13 0.11 8.50
C GLU A 221 -9.85 -0.02 9.84
N VAL A 222 -9.17 0.32 10.93
CA VAL A 222 -9.76 0.48 12.26
C VAL A 222 -9.59 1.94 12.68
N LEU A 223 -10.69 2.61 12.98
CA LEU A 223 -10.76 4.00 13.40
C LEU A 223 -11.48 4.08 14.75
N GLY A 224 -10.70 4.27 15.83
CA GLY A 224 -11.23 4.32 17.19
C GLY A 224 -11.97 3.04 17.58
N LYS A 225 -13.30 3.15 17.75
CA LYS A 225 -14.17 2.02 18.15
C LYS A 225 -14.91 1.36 16.99
N SER A 226 -14.58 1.74 15.76
CA SER A 226 -15.21 1.24 14.54
C SER A 226 -14.17 0.74 13.55
N ALA A 227 -14.60 -0.10 12.64
CA ALA A 227 -13.80 -0.64 11.56
C ALA A 227 -14.52 -0.41 10.24
N HIS A 228 -13.75 -0.03 9.21
CA HIS A 228 -14.23 -0.04 7.84
C HIS A 228 -14.09 -1.46 7.30
N VAL A 229 -15.21 -2.08 6.92
CA VAL A 229 -15.27 -3.49 6.54
C VAL A 229 -15.84 -3.62 5.13
N MET A 230 -15.25 -4.52 4.35
CA MET A 230 -15.63 -4.82 2.97
C MET A 230 -16.01 -6.29 2.82
N LEU A 231 -17.07 -6.56 2.06
CA LEU A 231 -17.44 -7.91 1.62
C LEU A 231 -16.43 -8.44 0.61
N MET A 232 -15.88 -9.63 0.87
CA MET A 232 -15.04 -10.37 -0.06
C MET A 232 -15.87 -11.41 -0.82
N GLY A 233 -16.88 -10.94 -1.54
CA GLY A 233 -17.83 -11.76 -2.27
C GLY A 233 -18.63 -10.98 -3.32
N PRO A 234 -19.57 -11.64 -4.01
CA PRO A 234 -20.38 -11.04 -5.06
C PRO A 234 -21.26 -9.88 -4.57
N SER A 235 -21.58 -8.94 -5.46
CA SER A 235 -22.52 -7.84 -5.18
C SER A 235 -23.34 -7.46 -6.41
N MET A 236 -24.54 -6.92 -6.20
CA MET A 236 -25.45 -6.55 -7.29
C MET A 236 -25.02 -5.29 -8.06
N ASP A 237 -24.33 -4.35 -7.43
CA ASP A 237 -24.13 -2.99 -7.97
C ASP A 237 -22.79 -2.81 -8.71
N ASN A 238 -22.12 -3.91 -9.09
CA ASN A 238 -20.76 -3.93 -9.66
C ASN A 238 -19.69 -3.23 -8.80
N ASN A 239 -20.02 -2.82 -7.58
CA ASN A 239 -19.18 -2.10 -6.64
C ASN A 239 -19.02 -2.91 -5.35
N PRO A 240 -17.88 -2.82 -4.65
CA PRO A 240 -17.70 -3.54 -3.40
C PRO A 240 -18.75 -3.11 -2.37
N VAL A 241 -19.32 -4.08 -1.63
CA VAL A 241 -20.19 -3.78 -0.49
C VAL A 241 -19.34 -3.47 0.72
N GLU A 242 -19.46 -2.25 1.22
CA GLU A 242 -18.63 -1.72 2.31
C GLU A 242 -19.47 -1.05 3.40
N GLY A 243 -18.93 -0.94 4.60
CA GLY A 243 -19.58 -0.22 5.67
C GLY A 243 -18.75 -0.09 6.93
N GLN A 244 -19.10 0.91 7.74
CA GLN A 244 -18.56 1.06 9.09
C GLN A 244 -19.27 0.10 10.04
N VAL A 245 -18.49 -0.66 10.80
CA VAL A 245 -18.97 -1.65 11.78
C VAL A 245 -18.30 -1.38 13.12
N SER A 246 -19.06 -1.38 14.22
CA SER A 246 -18.44 -1.26 15.55
C SER A 246 -17.52 -2.44 15.83
N LEU A 247 -16.39 -2.24 16.52
CA LEU A 247 -15.48 -3.34 16.87
C LEU A 247 -16.17 -4.43 17.69
N ARG A 248 -17.14 -4.03 18.53
CA ARG A 248 -17.99 -4.94 19.31
C ARG A 248 -18.84 -5.85 18.40
N ASP A 249 -19.49 -5.27 17.39
CA ASP A 249 -20.28 -6.06 16.43
C ASP A 249 -19.38 -6.93 15.57
N LEU A 250 -18.23 -6.41 15.13
CA LEU A 250 -17.27 -7.16 14.34
C LEU A 250 -16.81 -8.44 15.06
N GLU A 251 -16.41 -8.32 16.33
CA GLU A 251 -16.01 -9.45 17.17
C GLU A 251 -17.16 -10.43 17.47
N LYS A 252 -18.38 -9.90 17.70
CA LYS A 252 -19.56 -10.73 18.01
C LYS A 252 -20.09 -11.48 16.79
N ARG A 253 -19.95 -10.91 15.59
CA ARG A 253 -20.65 -11.36 14.38
C ARG A 253 -19.76 -12.03 13.34
N THR A 254 -18.44 -12.00 13.55
CA THR A 254 -17.47 -12.59 12.64
C THR A 254 -16.43 -13.42 13.37
N SER A 255 -15.52 -14.05 12.63
CA SER A 255 -14.35 -14.73 13.18
C SER A 255 -13.21 -13.75 13.55
N TRP A 256 -13.39 -12.44 13.40
CA TRP A 256 -12.42 -11.43 13.80
C TRP A 256 -12.29 -11.37 15.33
N LYS A 257 -11.06 -11.20 15.82
CA LYS A 257 -10.72 -11.16 17.25
C LYS A 257 -10.04 -9.84 17.60
N LYS A 258 -10.25 -9.36 18.82
CA LYS A 258 -9.69 -8.09 19.30
C LYS A 258 -8.18 -7.98 19.15
N GLU A 259 -7.44 -9.07 19.34
CA GLU A 259 -5.98 -9.14 19.14
C GLU A 259 -5.53 -8.71 17.73
N ASN A 260 -6.40 -8.89 16.72
CA ASN A 260 -6.10 -8.46 15.36
C ASN A 260 -5.95 -6.95 15.25
N ILE A 261 -6.45 -6.14 16.20
CA ILE A 261 -6.33 -4.68 16.18
C ILE A 261 -4.87 -4.22 16.08
N ASN A 262 -3.94 -5.00 16.63
CA ASN A 262 -2.52 -4.67 16.64
C ASN A 262 -1.93 -4.60 15.23
N PHE A 263 -2.55 -5.28 14.26
CA PHE A 263 -2.14 -5.17 12.87
C PHE A 263 -2.59 -3.85 12.23
N TYR A 264 -3.55 -3.11 12.80
CA TYR A 264 -4.17 -1.92 12.20
C TYR A 264 -3.62 -0.61 12.75
N THR A 265 -2.70 -0.69 13.70
CA THR A 265 -1.97 0.45 14.25
C THR A 265 -1.03 1.02 13.18
N ARG A 266 -1.12 2.33 12.94
CA ARG A 266 -0.21 3.07 12.07
C ARG A 266 1.02 3.51 12.84
#